data_AF-A0A833Y7B1-F1
#
_entry.id   AF-A0A833Y7B1-F1
#
_cell.length_a   1.000
_cell.length_b   1.000
_cell.length_c   1.000
_cell.angle_alpha   90.00
_cell.angle_beta   90.00
_cell.angle_gamma   90.00
#
_symmetry.space_group_name_H-M   'P 1'
#
loop_
_entity.id
_entity.type
_entity.pdbx_description
1 polymer ?
#
loop_
_entity_poly.entity_id
_entity_poly.type
_entity_poly.pdbx_seq_one_letter_code
_entity_poly.pdbx_strand_id
1 'polypeptide(L)'
;MELNWPKAHNPCLSYRDCDHCICDAYGAYQFITAVSEFSKDPNRSAPSTLPSWEQEILRPRSPPIISYPHHEYDESDNPITYSVSSFRSLAQTSIFLSRADISALKNKTTGSKCATFDAVTSCLRRARTRTLINPKSNARLIFPIDTRFRYKSLPNGYYGATVVFPCAITKAAKLVKEPLYYAAKLISEVKKDVGGDDYRASVLDFIESNGRRGFYSEEAFVVSDMRCLRFNDVDFGWRRGVYGGPARAGTGMVPGMVTSVIGHKNEEGVEGVLALISLPPESLERLHKERRTALLELEAKPEKEPDEQRETEADLERKQKEQPEMKPGAEKDSNREMLYASRRTR
;
A
#
# COMPACT_ATOMS: atom_id res chain seq x y z
N MET A 1 7.14 -21.82 20.07
CA MET A 1 8.38 -21.13 19.67
C MET A 1 9.50 -22.15 19.63
N GLU A 2 10.37 -22.07 18.64
CA GLU A 2 11.51 -22.95 18.45
C GLU A 2 12.79 -22.12 18.45
N LEU A 3 13.73 -22.50 19.31
CA LEU A 3 15.05 -21.88 19.38
C LEU A 3 16.04 -22.74 18.59
N ASN A 4 16.71 -22.12 17.63
CA ASN A 4 17.73 -22.78 16.83
C ASN A 4 19.09 -22.10 17.07
N TRP A 5 20.12 -22.92 17.33
CA TRP A 5 21.50 -22.48 17.50
C TRP A 5 22.33 -22.94 16.29
N PRO A 6 22.51 -22.09 15.25
CA PRO A 6 23.42 -22.42 14.17
C PRO A 6 24.84 -22.50 14.75
N LYS A 7 25.61 -23.51 14.35
CA LYS A 7 26.93 -23.86 14.92
C LYS A 7 27.98 -22.71 14.92
N ALA A 8 27.70 -21.57 14.28
CA ALA A 8 28.59 -20.41 14.19
C ALA A 8 27.89 -19.03 14.12
N HIS A 9 26.59 -18.91 14.46
CA HIS A 9 25.84 -17.65 14.30
C HIS A 9 24.98 -17.30 15.53
N ASN A 10 24.54 -16.04 15.58
CA ASN A 10 23.59 -15.54 16.57
C ASN A 10 22.35 -16.47 16.69
N PRO A 11 21.78 -16.64 17.89
CA PRO A 11 20.59 -17.46 18.09
C PRO A 11 19.43 -16.98 17.22
N CYS A 12 18.68 -17.92 16.65
CA CYS A 12 17.47 -17.64 15.90
C CYS A 12 16.26 -18.16 16.67
N LEU A 13 15.35 -17.26 17.03
CA LEU A 13 14.07 -17.61 17.63
C LEU A 13 12.97 -17.52 16.57
N SER A 14 12.29 -18.64 16.35
CA SER A 14 11.19 -18.73 15.40
C SER A 14 9.87 -18.98 16.12
N TYR A 15 8.86 -18.17 15.81
CA TYR A 15 7.48 -18.49 16.15
C TYR A 15 6.85 -19.25 14.97
N ARG A 16 7.02 -20.58 14.97
CA ARG A 16 6.35 -21.48 14.04
C ARG A 16 4.92 -21.71 14.53
N ASP A 17 3.97 -21.72 13.59
CA ASP A 17 2.57 -22.12 13.82
C ASP A 17 1.67 -21.12 14.56
N CYS A 18 1.79 -19.83 14.22
CA CYS A 18 0.73 -18.86 14.54
C CYS A 18 -0.39 -18.98 13.50
N ASP A 19 -1.54 -19.54 13.89
CA ASP A 19 -2.74 -19.47 13.06
C ASP A 19 -3.22 -18.01 12.98
N HIS A 20 -3.22 -17.46 11.76
CA HIS A 20 -3.64 -16.07 11.51
C HIS A 20 -5.15 -15.85 11.75
N CYS A 21 -5.92 -16.93 11.96
CA CYS A 21 -7.30 -16.87 12.43
C CYS A 21 -7.41 -16.49 13.91
N ILE A 22 -6.34 -16.70 14.70
CA ILE A 22 -6.33 -16.39 16.14
C ILE A 22 -5.88 -14.95 16.36
N CYS A 23 -4.80 -14.53 15.72
CA CYS A 23 -4.27 -13.17 15.84
C CYS A 23 -3.57 -12.71 14.56
N ASP A 24 -3.46 -11.39 14.41
CA ASP A 24 -2.59 -10.79 13.40
C ASP A 24 -1.19 -10.52 13.94
N ALA A 25 -0.34 -9.88 13.14
CA ALA A 25 1.04 -9.59 13.50
C ALA A 25 1.21 -8.75 14.78
N TYR A 26 0.25 -7.86 15.11
CA TYR A 26 0.31 -7.09 16.36
C TYR A 26 -0.02 -7.97 17.57
N GLY A 27 -0.99 -8.87 17.44
CA GLY A 27 -1.28 -9.87 18.47
C GLY A 27 -0.10 -10.82 18.71
N ALA A 28 0.55 -11.28 17.63
CA ALA A 28 1.78 -12.07 17.73
C ALA A 28 2.92 -11.28 18.41
N TYR A 29 3.07 -9.99 18.10
CA TYR A 29 4.03 -9.12 18.78
C TYR A 29 3.77 -9.03 20.30
N GLN A 30 2.51 -8.84 20.72
CA GLN A 30 2.16 -8.83 22.14
C GLN A 30 2.51 -10.14 22.83
N PHE A 31 2.19 -11.27 22.20
CA PHE A 31 2.52 -12.60 22.73
C PHE A 31 4.03 -12.80 22.89
N ILE A 32 4.81 -12.51 21.83
CA ILE A 32 6.28 -12.65 21.85
C ILE A 32 6.89 -11.70 22.90
N THR A 33 6.35 -10.49 23.04
CA THR A 33 6.77 -9.54 24.08
C THR A 33 6.51 -10.11 25.46
N ALA A 34 5.31 -10.62 25.76
CA ALA A 34 4.98 -11.23 27.04
C ALA A 34 5.95 -12.38 27.39
N VAL A 35 6.23 -13.27 26.44
CA VAL A 35 7.18 -14.37 26.67
C VAL A 35 8.60 -13.85 26.94
N SER A 36 9.03 -12.79 26.24
CA SER A 36 10.33 -12.17 26.49
C SER A 36 10.44 -11.62 27.92
N GLU A 37 9.36 -11.11 28.49
CA GLU A 37 9.34 -10.59 29.85
C GLU A 37 9.51 -11.70 30.89
N PHE A 38 8.75 -12.80 30.76
CA PHE A 38 8.92 -13.99 31.61
C PHE A 38 10.30 -14.64 31.44
N SER A 39 10.90 -14.55 30.25
CA SER A 39 12.25 -15.07 30.02
C SER A 39 13.33 -14.28 30.78
N LYS A 40 13.13 -12.97 30.94
CA LYS A 40 14.08 -12.06 31.62
C LYS A 40 13.91 -12.05 33.13
N ASP A 41 12.69 -12.24 33.61
CA ASP A 41 12.37 -12.22 35.04
C ASP A 41 11.60 -13.49 35.42
N PRO A 42 12.29 -14.52 35.93
CA PRO A 42 11.66 -15.75 36.39
C PRO A 42 10.64 -15.57 37.52
N ASN A 43 10.71 -14.44 38.26
CA ASN A 43 9.80 -14.15 39.37
C ASN A 43 8.56 -13.36 38.92
N ARG A 44 8.48 -12.98 37.65
CA ARG A 44 7.36 -12.24 37.11
C ARG A 44 6.08 -13.09 37.14
N SER A 45 5.01 -12.54 37.70
CA SER A 45 3.71 -13.20 37.79
C SER A 45 2.74 -12.87 36.65
N ALA A 46 2.97 -11.78 35.91
CA ALA A 46 2.12 -11.33 34.81
C ALA A 46 2.90 -10.53 33.74
N PRO A 47 2.44 -10.53 32.47
CA PRO A 47 2.99 -9.65 31.44
C PRO A 47 2.62 -8.18 31.70
N SER A 48 3.36 -7.24 31.10
CA SER A 48 3.11 -5.80 31.26
C SER A 48 1.77 -5.38 30.65
N THR A 49 1.35 -6.10 29.63
CA THR A 49 0.06 -5.94 28.96
C THR A 49 -0.71 -7.24 29.17
N LEU A 50 -1.79 -7.18 29.95
CA LEU A 50 -2.66 -8.34 30.17
C LEU A 50 -3.43 -8.65 28.88
N PRO A 51 -3.42 -9.91 28.39
CA PRO A 51 -4.14 -10.27 27.18
C PRO A 51 -5.66 -10.14 27.39
N SER A 52 -6.35 -9.63 26.37
CA SER A 52 -7.81 -9.55 26.29
C SER A 52 -8.29 -10.27 25.02
N TRP A 53 -9.24 -11.19 25.19
CA TRP A 53 -9.82 -11.94 24.06
C TRP A 53 -10.96 -11.16 23.41
N GLU A 54 -11.90 -10.63 24.21
CA GLU A 54 -13.03 -9.74 23.89
C GLU A 54 -13.47 -9.64 22.40
N GLN A 55 -13.54 -10.76 21.68
CA GLN A 55 -13.82 -10.80 20.24
C GLN A 55 -15.25 -10.38 19.94
N GLU A 56 -16.13 -10.53 20.92
CA GLU A 56 -17.51 -10.07 20.91
C GLU A 56 -17.67 -8.57 20.69
N ILE A 57 -16.63 -7.76 20.89
CA ILE A 57 -16.65 -6.33 20.55
C ILE A 57 -16.73 -6.14 19.03
N LEU A 58 -16.17 -7.07 18.25
CA LEU A 58 -16.12 -7.03 16.79
C LEU A 58 -17.24 -7.84 16.18
N ARG A 59 -18.48 -7.43 16.44
CA ARG A 59 -19.68 -8.05 15.86
C ARG A 59 -20.22 -7.25 14.68
N PRO A 60 -20.78 -7.92 13.66
CA PRO A 60 -21.59 -7.26 12.63
C PRO A 60 -22.76 -6.50 13.26
N ARG A 61 -23.23 -5.48 12.56
CA ARG A 61 -24.48 -4.77 12.89
C ARG A 61 -25.68 -5.66 12.58
N SER A 62 -26.80 -5.37 13.24
CA SER A 62 -28.08 -6.03 12.98
C SER A 62 -29.16 -4.98 12.69
N PRO A 63 -29.67 -4.88 11.45
CA PRO A 63 -29.25 -5.64 10.26
C PRO A 63 -27.83 -5.23 9.77
N PRO A 64 -27.14 -6.10 9.01
CA PRO A 64 -25.88 -5.74 8.34
C PRO A 64 -26.09 -4.59 7.34
N ILE A 65 -25.16 -3.64 7.30
CA ILE A 65 -25.17 -2.50 6.37
C ILE A 65 -23.82 -2.44 5.64
N ILE A 66 -23.81 -2.78 4.35
CA ILE A 66 -22.59 -2.66 3.53
C ILE A 66 -22.52 -1.22 3.01
N SER A 67 -21.64 -0.40 3.59
CA SER A 67 -21.53 1.04 3.30
C SER A 67 -20.39 1.37 2.33
N TYR A 68 -19.52 0.42 2.01
CA TYR A 68 -18.34 0.60 1.17
C TYR A 68 -18.24 -0.50 0.11
N PRO A 69 -17.63 -0.20 -1.06
CA PRO A 69 -17.21 -1.24 -1.98
C PRO A 69 -16.05 -2.03 -1.37
N HIS A 70 -16.20 -3.36 -1.31
CA HIS A 70 -15.18 -4.26 -0.78
C HIS A 70 -14.43 -4.97 -1.90
N HIS A 71 -13.66 -4.20 -2.67
CA HIS A 71 -12.91 -4.69 -3.83
C HIS A 71 -11.84 -5.74 -3.49
N GLU A 72 -11.44 -5.82 -2.22
CA GLU A 72 -10.61 -6.89 -1.70
C GLU A 72 -11.29 -8.26 -1.75
N TYR A 73 -12.63 -8.32 -1.82
CA TYR A 73 -13.45 -9.53 -1.90
C TYR A 73 -14.23 -9.64 -3.22
N ASP A 74 -13.83 -8.91 -4.27
CA ASP A 74 -14.36 -9.08 -5.62
C ASP A 74 -14.34 -10.58 -6.01
N GLU A 75 -15.32 -11.02 -6.81
CA GLU A 75 -15.32 -12.37 -7.35
C GLU A 75 -14.34 -12.48 -8.52
N SER A 76 -13.68 -13.64 -8.62
CA SER A 76 -12.84 -14.01 -9.77
C SER A 76 -13.61 -15.01 -10.62
N ASP A 77 -13.62 -14.77 -11.93
CA ASP A 77 -14.21 -15.69 -12.91
C ASP A 77 -13.39 -17.00 -13.02
N ASN A 78 -12.14 -17.01 -12.54
CA ASN A 78 -11.20 -18.13 -12.64
C ASN A 78 -10.45 -18.36 -11.32
N PRO A 79 -11.10 -18.95 -10.30
CA PRO A 79 -10.44 -19.22 -9.02
C PRO A 79 -9.27 -20.19 -9.20
N ILE A 80 -8.07 -19.76 -8.82
CA ILE A 80 -6.85 -20.57 -8.90
C ILE A 80 -6.58 -21.26 -7.57
N THR A 81 -6.45 -22.58 -7.60
CA THR A 81 -5.95 -23.36 -6.47
C THR A 81 -4.43 -23.49 -6.55
N TYR A 82 -3.74 -23.08 -5.50
CA TYR A 82 -2.28 -23.19 -5.41
C TYR A 82 -1.86 -24.42 -4.62
N SER A 83 -0.83 -25.10 -5.09
CA SER A 83 -0.24 -26.24 -4.37
C SER A 83 1.02 -25.81 -3.61
N VAL A 84 1.53 -26.67 -2.74
CA VAL A 84 2.81 -26.43 -2.05
C VAL A 84 3.96 -26.20 -3.04
N SER A 85 3.94 -26.85 -4.21
CA SER A 85 4.98 -26.64 -5.23
C SER A 85 4.92 -25.24 -5.83
N SER A 86 3.73 -24.63 -5.97
CA SER A 86 3.57 -23.25 -6.42
C SER A 86 4.29 -22.24 -5.53
N PHE A 87 4.42 -22.52 -4.23
CA PHE A 87 5.18 -21.67 -3.30
C PHE A 87 6.68 -21.94 -3.35
N ARG A 88 7.07 -23.21 -3.51
CA ARG A 88 8.49 -23.63 -3.53
C ARG A 88 9.21 -23.21 -4.80
N SER A 89 8.49 -23.00 -5.90
CA SER A 89 9.07 -22.59 -7.18
C SER A 89 9.47 -21.10 -7.24
N LEU A 90 9.02 -20.28 -6.28
CA LEU A 90 9.30 -18.84 -6.29
C LEU A 90 10.70 -18.53 -5.77
N ALA A 91 11.39 -17.65 -6.47
CA ALA A 91 12.61 -17.04 -5.98
C ALA A 91 12.29 -16.16 -4.76
N GLN A 92 13.18 -16.17 -3.77
CA GLN A 92 13.14 -15.30 -2.60
C GLN A 92 14.19 -14.20 -2.78
N THR A 93 13.79 -12.95 -2.66
CA THR A 93 14.70 -11.81 -2.79
C THR A 93 14.32 -10.71 -1.81
N SER A 94 15.17 -9.71 -1.69
CA SER A 94 14.87 -8.51 -0.94
C SER A 94 15.33 -7.24 -1.67
N ILE A 95 14.65 -6.14 -1.37
CA ILE A 95 15.03 -4.79 -1.79
C ILE A 95 15.24 -3.96 -0.54
N PHE A 96 16.48 -3.52 -0.32
CA PHE A 96 16.80 -2.54 0.70
C PHE A 96 16.64 -1.12 0.14
N LEU A 97 15.98 -0.27 0.92
CA LEU A 97 15.82 1.16 0.66
C LEU A 97 16.31 1.91 1.88
N SER A 98 17.42 2.63 1.73
CA SER A 98 17.99 3.48 2.78
C SER A 98 17.06 4.65 3.12
N ARG A 99 17.33 5.34 4.23
CA ARG A 99 16.66 6.63 4.54
C ARG A 99 16.82 7.67 3.41
N ALA A 100 17.94 7.65 2.70
CA ALA A 100 18.18 8.54 1.57
C ALA A 100 17.26 8.19 0.38
N ASP A 101 17.18 6.90 0.03
CA ASP A 101 16.27 6.40 -1.02
C ASP A 101 14.82 6.76 -0.71
N ILE A 102 14.40 6.53 0.54
CA ILE A 102 13.05 6.88 1.01
C ILE A 102 12.79 8.38 0.87
N SER A 103 13.76 9.22 1.22
CA SER A 103 13.63 10.67 1.11
C SER A 103 13.51 11.10 -0.37
N ALA A 104 14.30 10.49 -1.25
CA ALA A 104 14.20 10.71 -2.69
C ALA A 104 12.85 10.28 -3.25
N LEU A 105 12.32 9.11 -2.82
CA LEU A 105 10.98 8.64 -3.20
C LEU A 105 9.90 9.62 -2.74
N LYS A 106 9.97 10.11 -1.50
CA LYS A 106 9.04 11.13 -0.98
C LYS A 106 9.07 12.42 -1.80
N ASN A 107 10.24 12.85 -2.24
CA ASN A 107 10.37 14.06 -3.07
C ASN A 107 9.69 13.94 -4.44
N LYS A 108 9.56 12.72 -5.00
CA LYS A 108 8.81 12.48 -6.24
C LYS A 108 7.30 12.25 -6.02
N THR A 109 6.82 12.37 -4.79
CA THR A 109 5.39 12.30 -4.44
C THR A 109 4.88 13.67 -3.98
N THR A 110 4.55 13.84 -2.70
CA THR A 110 4.12 15.10 -2.07
C THR A 110 5.21 15.72 -1.19
N GLY A 111 6.45 15.29 -1.38
CA GLY A 111 7.59 15.70 -0.54
C GLY A 111 7.51 15.11 0.86
N SER A 112 7.98 15.87 1.85
CA SER A 112 8.02 15.45 3.27
C SER A 112 6.66 15.06 3.86
N LYS A 113 5.55 15.53 3.27
CA LYS A 113 4.18 15.19 3.67
C LYS A 113 3.78 13.75 3.33
N CYS A 114 4.50 13.09 2.42
CA CYS A 114 4.23 11.71 2.04
C CYS A 114 4.66 10.75 3.15
N ALA A 115 3.74 9.88 3.58
CA ALA A 115 4.07 8.80 4.49
C ALA A 115 5.11 7.87 3.86
N THR A 116 6.05 7.37 4.66
CA THR A 116 7.09 6.45 4.14
C THR A 116 6.47 5.20 3.51
N PHE A 117 5.39 4.69 4.09
CA PHE A 117 4.64 3.57 3.49
C PHE A 117 4.20 3.92 2.08
N ASP A 118 3.54 5.06 1.88
CA ASP A 118 2.97 5.44 0.58
C ASP A 118 4.06 5.56 -0.48
N ALA A 119 5.20 6.18 -0.15
CA ALA A 119 6.34 6.32 -1.05
C ALA A 119 6.96 4.95 -1.43
N VAL A 120 7.27 4.12 -0.42
CA VAL A 120 7.88 2.79 -0.62
C VAL A 120 6.92 1.87 -1.38
N THR A 121 5.67 1.78 -0.94
CA THR A 121 4.64 0.94 -1.55
C THR A 121 4.36 1.37 -2.98
N SER A 122 4.35 2.67 -3.28
CA SER A 122 4.20 3.17 -4.65
C SER A 122 5.34 2.70 -5.56
N CYS A 123 6.58 2.76 -5.07
CA CYS A 123 7.75 2.30 -5.80
C CYS A 123 7.68 0.79 -6.07
N LEU A 124 7.42 0.01 -5.03
CA LEU A 124 7.31 -1.45 -5.11
C LEU A 124 6.16 -1.88 -6.03
N ARG A 125 4.99 -1.24 -5.90
CA ARG A 125 3.82 -1.51 -6.74
C ARG A 125 4.13 -1.24 -8.20
N ARG A 126 4.74 -0.09 -8.52
CA ARG A 126 5.11 0.27 -9.90
C ARG A 126 6.13 -0.72 -10.48
N ALA A 127 7.19 -1.04 -9.74
CA ALA A 127 8.21 -2.00 -10.17
C ALA A 127 7.62 -3.40 -10.41
N ARG A 128 6.75 -3.87 -9.49
CA ARG A 128 6.04 -5.14 -9.64
C ARG A 128 5.12 -5.12 -10.85
N THR A 129 4.34 -4.07 -11.06
CA THR A 129 3.45 -3.94 -12.21
C THR A 129 4.21 -3.99 -13.53
N ARG A 130 5.34 -3.27 -13.64
CA ARG A 130 6.22 -3.35 -14.83
C ARG A 130 6.78 -4.74 -15.07
N THR A 131 6.96 -5.53 -14.02
CA THR A 131 7.61 -6.84 -14.07
C THR A 131 6.64 -7.95 -14.40
N LEU A 132 5.48 -7.99 -13.74
CA LEU A 132 4.61 -9.18 -13.69
C LEU A 132 3.23 -8.97 -14.32
N ILE A 133 2.73 -7.74 -14.41
CA ILE A 133 1.31 -7.50 -14.71
C ILE A 133 1.12 -7.15 -16.17
N ASN A 134 0.13 -7.75 -16.82
CA ASN A 134 -0.27 -7.37 -18.18
C ASN A 134 -0.74 -5.90 -18.22
N PRO A 135 -0.22 -5.05 -19.12
CA PRO A 135 -0.60 -3.63 -19.20
C PRO A 135 -2.10 -3.35 -19.36
N LYS A 136 -2.86 -4.30 -19.92
CA LYS A 136 -4.33 -4.19 -20.11
C LYS A 136 -5.12 -4.50 -18.84
N SER A 137 -4.53 -5.24 -17.90
CA SER A 137 -5.17 -5.66 -16.66
C SER A 137 -5.28 -4.52 -15.64
N ASN A 138 -6.13 -4.73 -14.64
CA ASN A 138 -6.18 -3.89 -13.45
C ASN A 138 -5.08 -4.33 -12.48
N ALA A 139 -4.25 -3.40 -12.02
CA ALA A 139 -3.28 -3.65 -10.95
C ALA A 139 -3.93 -3.31 -9.60
N ARG A 140 -4.14 -4.31 -8.75
CA ARG A 140 -4.75 -4.12 -7.42
C ARG A 140 -3.67 -4.08 -6.35
N LEU A 141 -3.75 -3.09 -5.47
CA LEU A 141 -2.91 -3.02 -4.28
C LEU A 141 -3.80 -3.15 -3.06
N ILE A 142 -3.57 -4.20 -2.28
CA ILE A 142 -4.21 -4.43 -0.99
C ILE A 142 -3.17 -4.16 0.11
N PHE A 143 -3.57 -3.57 1.22
CA PHE A 143 -2.65 -3.36 2.34
C PHE A 143 -3.38 -3.40 3.67
N PRO A 144 -2.89 -4.18 4.65
CA PRO A 144 -3.51 -4.25 5.97
C PRO A 144 -3.43 -2.90 6.68
N ILE A 145 -4.53 -2.51 7.31
CA ILE A 145 -4.61 -1.39 8.24
C ILE A 145 -5.07 -1.92 9.59
N ASP A 146 -4.27 -1.66 10.62
CA ASP A 146 -4.66 -1.91 11.99
C ASP A 146 -5.73 -0.90 12.44
N THR A 147 -6.85 -1.42 12.95
CA THR A 147 -7.99 -0.64 13.44
C THR A 147 -8.09 -0.58 14.96
N ARG A 148 -7.17 -1.20 15.73
CA ARG A 148 -7.21 -1.24 17.21
C ARG A 148 -7.30 0.13 17.84
N PHE A 149 -6.58 1.10 17.30
CA PHE A 149 -6.39 2.43 17.89
C PHE A 149 -7.27 3.50 17.21
N ARG A 150 -8.38 3.10 16.58
CA ARG A 150 -9.33 4.01 15.89
C ARG A 150 -10.44 4.50 16.85
N TYR A 151 -11.47 5.16 16.33
CA TYR A 151 -12.45 5.97 17.07
C TYR A 151 -13.26 5.17 18.11
N LYS A 152 -13.33 3.84 17.99
CA LYS A 152 -13.66 2.88 19.05
C LYS A 152 -12.46 1.98 19.28
N SER A 153 -11.56 2.44 20.13
CA SER A 153 -10.32 1.73 20.43
C SER A 153 -10.64 0.43 21.18
N LEU A 154 -9.93 -0.62 20.82
CA LEU A 154 -10.03 -1.89 21.52
C LEU A 154 -9.18 -1.86 22.79
N PRO A 155 -9.43 -2.79 23.75
CA PRO A 155 -8.59 -2.93 24.94
C PRO A 155 -7.11 -3.01 24.54
N ASN A 156 -6.22 -2.38 25.32
CA ASN A 156 -4.79 -2.35 25.02
C ASN A 156 -4.17 -3.75 24.86
N GLY A 157 -4.73 -4.74 25.58
CA GLY A 157 -4.33 -6.14 25.51
C GLY A 157 -5.04 -6.98 24.46
N TYR A 158 -5.90 -6.39 23.61
CA TYR A 158 -6.62 -7.13 22.60
C TYR A 158 -5.62 -7.74 21.61
N TYR A 159 -5.53 -9.08 21.63
CA TYR A 159 -4.56 -9.82 20.83
C TYR A 159 -5.15 -10.45 19.56
N GLY A 160 -6.48 -10.44 19.40
CA GLY A 160 -7.14 -10.97 18.20
C GLY A 160 -6.83 -10.16 16.93
N ALA A 161 -7.28 -10.62 15.76
CA ALA A 161 -7.08 -9.91 14.49
C ALA A 161 -8.05 -8.74 14.31
N THR A 162 -7.54 -7.57 13.95
CA THR A 162 -8.31 -6.31 13.74
C THR A 162 -7.83 -5.51 12.55
N VAL A 163 -7.36 -6.25 11.55
CA VAL A 163 -6.85 -5.70 10.32
C VAL A 163 -7.95 -5.68 9.28
N VAL A 164 -8.12 -4.54 8.62
CA VAL A 164 -8.91 -4.41 7.40
C VAL A 164 -7.98 -4.30 6.20
N PHE A 165 -8.44 -4.68 5.02
CA PHE A 165 -7.59 -4.85 3.82
C PHE A 165 -8.09 -4.02 2.65
N PRO A 166 -8.10 -2.69 2.76
CA PRO A 166 -8.57 -1.84 1.68
C PRO A 166 -7.77 -2.03 0.40
N CYS A 167 -8.45 -1.85 -0.72
CA CYS A 167 -7.92 -2.12 -2.05
C CYS A 167 -7.90 -0.85 -2.92
N ALA A 168 -6.72 -0.49 -3.44
CA ALA A 168 -6.55 0.57 -4.43
C ALA A 168 -6.42 -0.05 -5.82
N ILE A 169 -7.25 0.40 -6.78
CA ILE A 169 -7.29 -0.16 -8.14
C ILE A 169 -6.90 0.90 -9.18
N THR A 170 -6.10 0.51 -10.17
CA THR A 170 -5.86 1.30 -11.38
C THR A 170 -5.44 0.42 -12.55
N LYS A 171 -5.49 0.93 -13.78
CA LYS A 171 -4.96 0.22 -14.95
C LYS A 171 -3.44 0.09 -14.86
N ALA A 172 -2.92 -1.10 -15.14
CA ALA A 172 -1.48 -1.37 -15.09
C ALA A 172 -0.69 -0.43 -16.00
N ALA A 173 -1.13 -0.23 -17.25
CA ALA A 173 -0.51 0.72 -18.17
C ALA A 173 -0.50 2.16 -17.64
N LYS A 174 -1.55 2.59 -16.94
CA LYS A 174 -1.63 3.94 -16.35
C LYS A 174 -0.65 4.08 -15.19
N LEU A 175 -0.65 3.12 -14.26
CA LEU A 175 0.27 3.11 -13.11
C LEU A 175 1.75 3.18 -13.50
N VAL A 176 2.11 2.53 -14.61
CA VAL A 176 3.48 2.45 -15.11
C VAL A 176 3.95 3.76 -15.76
N LYS A 177 3.04 4.47 -16.43
CA LYS A 177 3.32 5.70 -17.19
C LYS A 177 3.28 6.95 -16.31
N GLU A 178 2.38 6.98 -15.33
CA GLU A 178 2.19 8.14 -14.47
C GLU A 178 3.36 8.34 -13.48
N PRO A 179 3.59 9.58 -13.00
CA PRO A 179 4.57 9.87 -11.96
C PRO A 179 4.29 9.11 -10.65
N LEU A 180 5.33 8.92 -9.83
CA LEU A 180 5.20 8.20 -8.55
C LEU A 180 4.14 8.82 -7.62
N TYR A 181 3.97 10.15 -7.70
CA TYR A 181 2.89 10.87 -7.02
C TYR A 181 1.49 10.29 -7.29
N TYR A 182 1.19 9.87 -8.53
CA TYR A 182 -0.11 9.28 -8.86
C TYR A 182 -0.36 7.99 -8.06
N ALA A 183 0.63 7.10 -8.01
CA ALA A 183 0.55 5.86 -7.23
C ALA A 183 0.37 6.14 -5.73
N ALA A 184 1.08 7.13 -5.19
CA ALA A 184 0.98 7.51 -3.78
C ALA A 184 -0.36 8.16 -3.46
N LYS A 185 -0.90 8.97 -4.37
CA LYS A 185 -2.22 9.59 -4.25
C LYS A 185 -3.32 8.54 -4.12
N LEU A 186 -3.32 7.49 -4.95
CA LEU A 186 -4.28 6.38 -4.86
C LEU A 186 -4.25 5.71 -3.48
N ILE A 187 -3.06 5.50 -2.90
CA ILE A 187 -2.92 4.91 -1.56
C ILE A 187 -3.49 5.86 -0.51
N SER A 188 -3.13 7.15 -0.59
CA SER A 188 -3.57 8.15 0.38
C SER A 188 -5.09 8.39 0.34
N GLU A 189 -5.71 8.34 -0.83
CA GLU A 189 -7.17 8.47 -0.98
C GLU A 189 -7.88 7.29 -0.31
N VAL A 190 -7.49 6.06 -0.65
CA VAL A 190 -8.03 4.86 0.00
C VAL A 190 -7.86 4.91 1.53
N LYS A 191 -6.70 5.32 2.04
CA LYS A 191 -6.46 5.47 3.48
C LYS A 191 -7.36 6.50 4.15
N LYS A 192 -7.74 7.57 3.45
CA LYS A 192 -8.67 8.59 3.98
C LYS A 192 -10.08 8.04 4.04
N ASP A 193 -10.51 7.34 2.99
CA ASP A 193 -11.86 6.79 2.89
C ASP A 193 -12.13 5.74 3.97
N VAL A 194 -11.10 4.95 4.34
CA VAL A 194 -11.19 3.89 5.36
C VAL A 194 -10.69 4.33 6.74
N GLY A 195 -10.48 5.63 6.94
CA GLY A 195 -9.89 6.18 8.17
C GLY A 195 -10.78 6.06 9.41
N GLY A 196 -12.10 5.93 9.22
CA GLY A 196 -13.12 5.82 10.26
C GLY A 196 -13.51 4.37 10.59
N ASP A 197 -14.30 4.22 11.65
CA ASP A 197 -14.78 2.90 12.10
C ASP A 197 -15.82 2.28 11.15
N ASP A 198 -16.46 3.10 10.32
CA ASP A 198 -17.51 2.66 9.41
C ASP A 198 -17.01 1.64 8.38
N TYR A 199 -15.75 1.73 7.96
CA TYR A 199 -15.16 0.74 7.06
C TYR A 199 -14.99 -0.61 7.74
N ARG A 200 -14.51 -0.64 8.99
CA ARG A 200 -14.41 -1.89 9.78
C ARG A 200 -15.78 -2.54 9.98
N ALA A 201 -16.78 -1.74 10.36
CA ALA A 201 -18.14 -2.23 10.52
C ALA A 201 -18.70 -2.76 9.18
N SER A 202 -18.46 -2.07 8.07
CA SER A 202 -18.86 -2.50 6.73
C SER A 202 -18.20 -3.82 6.32
N VAL A 203 -16.91 -4.03 6.64
CA VAL A 203 -16.24 -5.33 6.39
C VAL A 203 -16.92 -6.47 7.17
N LEU A 204 -17.23 -6.25 8.45
CA LEU A 204 -17.91 -7.25 9.28
C LEU A 204 -19.29 -7.59 8.71
N ASP A 205 -20.05 -6.56 8.32
CA ASP A 205 -21.38 -6.71 7.72
C ASP A 205 -21.33 -7.39 6.35
N PHE A 206 -20.31 -7.10 5.56
CA PHE A 206 -20.06 -7.76 4.28
C PHE A 206 -19.81 -9.25 4.48
N ILE A 207 -18.95 -9.62 5.44
CA ILE A 207 -18.65 -11.02 5.75
C ILE A 207 -19.88 -11.74 6.30
N GLU A 208 -20.67 -11.11 7.16
CA GLU A 208 -21.93 -11.66 7.68
C GLU A 208 -22.92 -11.95 6.54
N SER A 209 -23.02 -11.03 5.59
CA SER A 209 -24.00 -11.12 4.50
C SER A 209 -23.56 -12.04 3.35
N ASN A 210 -22.25 -12.15 3.09
CA ASN A 210 -21.70 -12.83 1.91
C ASN A 210 -20.82 -14.05 2.23
N GLY A 211 -20.66 -14.36 3.51
CA GLY A 211 -19.77 -15.40 4.00
C GLY A 211 -18.29 -14.98 4.01
N ARG A 212 -17.45 -15.85 4.58
CA ARG A 212 -15.99 -15.66 4.60
C ARG A 212 -15.40 -15.95 3.22
N ARG A 213 -14.91 -14.92 2.55
CA ARG A 213 -14.26 -15.00 1.23
C ARG A 213 -12.76 -14.74 1.35
N GLY A 214 -11.98 -15.42 0.50
CA GLY A 214 -10.57 -15.08 0.32
C GLY A 214 -10.41 -13.74 -0.39
N PHE A 215 -9.21 -13.14 -0.33
CA PHE A 215 -8.95 -11.95 -1.12
C PHE A 215 -8.94 -12.26 -2.62
N TYR A 216 -9.36 -11.27 -3.41
CA TYR A 216 -9.19 -11.31 -4.86
C TYR A 216 -7.69 -11.46 -5.19
N SER A 217 -7.35 -12.50 -5.95
CA SER A 217 -5.96 -12.94 -6.16
C SER A 217 -5.36 -12.50 -7.49
N GLU A 218 -6.16 -12.28 -8.53
CA GLU A 218 -5.66 -11.97 -9.87
C GLU A 218 -5.01 -10.57 -9.90
N GLU A 219 -3.74 -10.50 -10.33
CA GLU A 219 -2.99 -9.23 -10.43
C GLU A 219 -3.00 -8.39 -9.14
N ALA A 220 -3.24 -9.06 -8.01
CA ALA A 220 -3.29 -8.46 -6.70
C ALA A 220 -1.90 -8.46 -6.07
N PHE A 221 -1.58 -7.34 -5.45
CA PHE A 221 -0.33 -7.15 -4.73
C PHE A 221 -0.65 -6.71 -3.32
N VAL A 222 -0.14 -7.44 -2.33
CA VAL A 222 -0.29 -7.09 -0.92
C VAL A 222 1.02 -6.52 -0.41
N VAL A 223 0.98 -5.35 0.22
CA VAL A 223 2.14 -4.81 0.95
C VAL A 223 1.81 -4.70 2.43
N SER A 224 2.44 -5.55 3.23
CA SER A 224 2.29 -5.58 4.68
C SER A 224 3.42 -4.81 5.35
N ASP A 225 3.09 -3.71 6.03
CA ASP A 225 4.05 -2.89 6.75
C ASP A 225 4.18 -3.35 8.21
N MET A 226 5.32 -3.96 8.53
CA MET A 226 5.61 -4.49 9.86
C MET A 226 6.64 -3.62 10.59
N ARG A 227 7.01 -2.46 10.02
CA ARG A 227 8.05 -1.58 10.58
C ARG A 227 7.70 -1.07 11.97
N CYS A 228 6.43 -0.80 12.23
CA CYS A 228 5.96 -0.29 13.52
C CYS A 228 5.95 -1.35 14.63
N LEU A 229 5.93 -2.64 14.27
CA LEU A 229 5.96 -3.74 15.25
C LEU A 229 7.34 -3.94 15.87
N ARG A 230 8.40 -3.58 15.13
CA ARG A 230 9.79 -3.58 15.64
C ARG A 230 10.15 -4.88 16.37
N PHE A 231 9.84 -6.03 15.76
CA PHE A 231 10.11 -7.35 16.35
C PHE A 231 11.56 -7.55 16.78
N ASN A 232 12.50 -6.85 16.15
CA ASN A 232 13.92 -6.90 16.50
C ASN A 232 14.25 -6.23 17.85
N ASP A 233 13.38 -5.38 18.38
CA ASP A 233 13.56 -4.76 19.69
C ASP A 233 13.09 -5.65 20.85
N VAL A 234 12.44 -6.79 20.58
CA VAL A 234 12.03 -7.72 21.63
C VAL A 234 13.25 -8.45 22.18
N ASP A 235 13.62 -8.14 23.42
CA ASP A 235 14.79 -8.68 24.10
C ASP A 235 14.39 -9.80 25.08
N PHE A 236 14.87 -11.01 24.81
CA PHE A 236 14.69 -12.22 25.62
C PHE A 236 15.74 -12.37 26.74
N GLY A 237 16.61 -11.38 26.93
CA GLY A 237 17.80 -11.44 27.79
C GLY A 237 19.10 -11.59 27.01
N TRP A 238 19.04 -11.64 25.67
CA TRP A 238 20.19 -11.80 24.77
C TRP A 238 20.51 -10.53 23.97
N ARG A 239 19.97 -9.38 24.41
CA ARG A 239 19.98 -8.09 23.69
C ARG A 239 19.03 -8.12 22.49
N ARG A 240 18.93 -6.97 21.82
CA ARG A 240 18.08 -6.77 20.64
C ARG A 240 18.55 -7.62 19.47
N GLY A 241 17.58 -8.11 18.70
CA GLY A 241 17.83 -8.86 17.48
C GLY A 241 18.40 -8.00 16.35
N VAL A 242 19.18 -8.63 15.47
CA VAL A 242 19.67 -8.00 14.22
C VAL A 242 18.56 -7.92 13.16
N TYR A 243 17.60 -8.86 13.24
CA TYR A 243 16.47 -8.99 12.32
C TYR A 243 15.22 -9.37 13.11
N GLY A 244 14.08 -8.81 12.70
CA GLY A 244 12.77 -9.11 13.28
C GLY A 244 11.69 -8.96 12.22
N GLY A 245 11.25 -10.09 11.66
CA GLY A 245 10.32 -10.11 10.54
C GLY A 245 10.04 -11.54 10.08
N PRO A 246 9.32 -11.71 8.96
CA PRO A 246 8.99 -13.01 8.40
C PRO A 246 10.25 -13.85 8.08
N ALA A 247 10.17 -15.16 8.28
CA ALA A 247 11.29 -16.06 7.95
C ALA A 247 11.47 -16.26 6.42
N ARG A 248 10.44 -15.99 5.61
CA ARG A 248 10.50 -16.00 4.14
C ARG A 248 9.65 -14.90 3.54
N ALA A 249 9.87 -14.59 2.26
CA ALA A 249 9.00 -13.69 1.52
C ALA A 249 7.77 -14.41 0.95
N GLY A 250 6.70 -13.64 0.65
CA GLY A 250 5.45 -14.19 0.10
C GLY A 250 4.68 -15.10 1.03
N THR A 251 4.65 -14.80 2.32
CA THR A 251 3.78 -15.47 3.28
C THR A 251 2.31 -15.16 2.94
N GLY A 252 1.48 -16.19 2.75
CA GLY A 252 0.06 -16.04 2.44
C GLY A 252 -0.51 -17.23 1.68
N MET A 253 -1.77 -17.14 1.27
CA MET A 253 -2.47 -18.20 0.51
C MET A 253 -2.22 -18.13 -1.01
N VAL A 254 -1.72 -16.99 -1.50
CA VAL A 254 -1.43 -16.77 -2.93
C VAL A 254 0.08 -16.61 -3.10
N PRO A 255 0.75 -17.51 -3.85
CA PRO A 255 2.19 -17.45 -4.07
C PRO A 255 2.63 -16.10 -4.62
N GLY A 256 3.60 -15.47 -3.94
CA GLY A 256 4.21 -14.22 -4.41
C GLY A 256 3.33 -12.97 -4.30
N MET A 257 2.10 -13.07 -3.78
CA MET A 257 1.19 -11.92 -3.64
C MET A 257 1.67 -10.91 -2.60
N VAL A 258 2.23 -11.40 -1.48
CA VAL A 258 2.55 -10.59 -0.31
C VAL A 258 4.02 -10.17 -0.31
N THR A 259 4.27 -8.87 -0.20
CA THR A 259 5.56 -8.30 0.16
C THR A 259 5.49 -7.74 1.58
N SER A 260 6.38 -8.21 2.44
CA SER A 260 6.51 -7.69 3.81
C SER A 260 7.59 -6.64 3.87
N VAL A 261 7.30 -5.52 4.53
CA VAL A 261 8.18 -4.37 4.65
C VAL A 261 8.56 -4.23 6.12
N ILE A 262 9.86 -4.33 6.43
CA ILE A 262 10.39 -4.29 7.80
C ILE A 262 11.43 -3.18 7.95
N GLY A 263 11.63 -2.73 9.19
CA GLY A 263 12.74 -1.84 9.52
C GLY A 263 14.02 -2.65 9.54
N HIS A 264 15.08 -2.14 8.92
CA HIS A 264 16.32 -2.90 8.82
C HIS A 264 17.53 -1.97 8.85
N LYS A 265 18.63 -2.51 9.39
CA LYS A 265 19.96 -1.90 9.37
C LYS A 265 20.87 -2.87 8.64
N ASN A 266 21.45 -2.44 7.53
CA ASN A 266 22.34 -3.30 6.73
C ASN A 266 23.68 -3.53 7.45
N GLU A 267 24.55 -4.35 6.86
CA GLU A 267 25.86 -4.71 7.42
C GLU A 267 26.80 -3.51 7.62
N GLU A 268 26.65 -2.47 6.80
CA GLU A 268 27.38 -1.20 6.89
C GLU A 268 26.82 -0.26 7.97
N GLY A 269 25.73 -0.64 8.62
CA GLY A 269 25.05 0.16 9.63
C GLY A 269 24.14 1.25 9.09
N VAL A 270 23.84 1.24 7.79
CA VAL A 270 22.85 2.13 7.17
C VAL A 270 21.45 1.67 7.53
N GLU A 271 20.68 2.57 8.11
CA GLU A 271 19.28 2.31 8.45
C GLU A 271 18.35 2.57 7.26
N GLY A 272 17.31 1.76 7.17
CA GLY A 272 16.35 1.83 6.10
C GLY A 272 15.21 0.84 6.27
N VAL A 273 14.70 0.41 5.14
CA VAL A 273 13.57 -0.49 5.01
C VAL A 273 13.96 -1.65 4.12
N LEU A 274 13.62 -2.88 4.53
CA LEU A 274 13.81 -4.08 3.74
C LEU A 274 12.45 -4.60 3.29
N ALA A 275 12.25 -4.67 1.97
CA ALA A 275 11.09 -5.29 1.36
C ALA A 275 11.42 -6.74 0.97
N LEU A 276 10.73 -7.70 1.57
CA LEU A 276 10.89 -9.13 1.32
C LEU A 276 9.92 -9.56 0.22
N ILE A 277 10.45 -10.02 -0.91
CA ILE A 277 9.69 -10.25 -2.13
C ILE A 277 9.88 -11.69 -2.59
N SER A 278 8.79 -12.34 -2.98
CA SER A 278 8.87 -13.58 -3.76
C SER A 278 8.11 -13.45 -5.07
N LEU A 279 8.70 -14.02 -6.11
CA LEU A 279 8.26 -13.90 -7.49
C LEU A 279 8.83 -15.04 -8.35
N PRO A 280 8.30 -15.25 -9.57
CA PRO A 280 8.87 -16.24 -10.49
C PRO A 280 10.37 -15.95 -10.75
N PRO A 281 11.26 -16.96 -10.70
CA PRO A 281 12.71 -16.77 -10.85
C PRO A 281 13.12 -15.99 -12.10
N GLU A 282 12.44 -16.23 -13.22
CA GLU A 282 12.66 -15.56 -14.51
C GLU A 282 12.40 -14.04 -14.46
N SER A 283 11.66 -13.57 -13.45
CA SER A 283 11.32 -12.17 -13.26
C SER A 283 12.28 -11.42 -12.33
N LEU A 284 13.22 -12.12 -11.69
CA LEU A 284 14.11 -11.55 -10.67
C LEU A 284 15.00 -10.44 -11.22
N GLU A 285 15.69 -10.69 -12.33
CA GLU A 285 16.57 -9.71 -12.98
C GLU A 285 15.79 -8.47 -13.45
N ARG A 286 14.58 -8.70 -13.98
CA ARG A 286 13.69 -7.61 -14.41
C ARG A 286 13.27 -6.75 -13.22
N LEU A 287 12.89 -7.34 -12.09
CA LEU A 287 12.55 -6.59 -10.88
C LEU A 287 13.72 -5.72 -10.39
N HIS A 288 14.93 -6.30 -10.31
CA HIS A 288 16.13 -5.56 -9.88
C HIS A 288 16.53 -4.46 -10.86
N LYS A 289 16.32 -4.67 -12.16
CA LYS A 289 16.48 -3.63 -13.18
C LYS A 289 15.47 -2.50 -12.96
N GLU A 290 14.18 -2.82 -12.79
CA GLU A 290 13.14 -1.81 -12.54
C GLU A 290 13.39 -1.01 -11.26
N ARG A 291 13.89 -1.65 -10.20
CA ARG A 291 14.33 -0.95 -8.98
C ARG A 291 15.45 0.05 -9.29
N ARG A 292 16.50 -0.38 -10.01
CA ARG A 292 17.63 0.50 -10.36
C ARG A 292 17.17 1.67 -11.22
N THR A 293 16.39 1.40 -12.26
CA THR A 293 15.80 2.46 -13.10
C THR A 293 14.96 3.41 -12.27
N ALA A 294 14.11 2.89 -11.37
CA ALA A 294 13.29 3.74 -10.52
C ALA A 294 14.13 4.65 -9.62
N LEU A 295 15.27 4.17 -9.08
CA LEU A 295 16.20 4.98 -8.28
C LEU A 295 16.99 5.99 -9.14
N LEU A 296 17.45 5.60 -10.32
CA LEU A 296 18.15 6.49 -11.27
C LEU A 296 17.21 7.60 -11.81
N GLU A 297 15.95 7.28 -12.07
CA GLU A 297 14.89 8.27 -12.35
C GLU A 297 14.68 9.26 -11.18
N LEU A 298 15.09 8.91 -9.95
CA LEU A 298 15.07 9.84 -8.81
C LEU A 298 16.20 10.86 -8.90
N GLU A 299 17.38 10.45 -9.36
CA GLU A 299 18.59 11.26 -9.45
C GLU A 299 18.58 12.20 -10.67
N ALA A 300 17.86 11.84 -11.73
CA ALA A 300 17.63 12.71 -12.87
C ALA A 300 16.84 13.96 -12.43
N LYS A 301 17.49 15.13 -12.47
CA LYS A 301 16.83 16.43 -12.39
C LYS A 301 15.87 16.55 -13.59
N PRO A 302 14.68 17.16 -13.43
CA PRO A 302 13.87 17.49 -14.59
C PRO A 302 14.73 18.37 -15.51
N GLU A 303 14.92 17.94 -16.75
CA GLU A 303 15.44 18.82 -17.80
C GLU A 303 14.52 20.04 -17.82
N LYS A 304 15.09 21.22 -17.58
CA LYS A 304 14.38 22.46 -17.90
C LYS A 304 14.16 22.42 -19.41
N GLU A 305 12.91 22.48 -19.84
CA GLU A 305 12.60 22.75 -21.24
C GLU A 305 13.40 23.99 -21.68
N PRO A 306 14.07 23.98 -22.86
CA PRO A 306 14.75 25.15 -23.38
C PRO A 306 13.74 26.30 -23.57
N ASP A 307 14.07 27.47 -23.06
CA ASP A 307 13.26 28.71 -23.06
C ASP A 307 12.93 29.26 -24.48
N GLU A 308 13.35 28.58 -25.56
CA GLU A 308 13.19 29.05 -26.94
C GLU A 308 11.74 29.09 -27.45
N GLN A 309 10.80 28.42 -26.75
CA GLN A 309 9.38 28.45 -27.13
C GLN A 309 8.58 29.59 -26.48
N ARG A 310 9.11 30.26 -25.43
CA ARG A 310 8.42 31.42 -24.81
C ARG A 310 8.71 32.74 -25.52
N GLU A 311 9.87 32.87 -26.15
CA GLU A 311 10.21 34.10 -26.90
C GLU A 311 9.43 34.20 -28.23
N THR A 312 9.11 33.06 -28.86
CA THR A 312 8.39 33.03 -30.13
C THR A 312 6.89 33.37 -29.99
N GLU A 313 6.26 33.01 -28.88
CA GLU A 313 4.84 33.31 -28.62
C GLU A 313 4.64 34.77 -28.21
N ALA A 314 5.58 35.35 -27.43
CA ALA A 314 5.56 36.75 -27.04
C ALA A 314 5.82 37.71 -28.22
N ASP A 315 6.65 37.31 -29.19
CA ASP A 315 6.87 38.09 -30.42
C ASP A 315 5.69 38.00 -31.40
N LEU A 316 4.94 36.90 -31.40
CA LEU A 316 3.70 36.79 -32.18
C LEU A 316 2.59 37.68 -31.61
N GLU A 317 2.45 37.76 -30.29
CA GLU A 317 1.46 38.62 -29.64
C GLU A 317 1.76 40.12 -29.79
N ARG A 318 3.05 40.51 -29.86
CA ARG A 318 3.43 41.91 -30.16
C ARG A 318 3.06 42.32 -31.58
N LYS A 319 3.22 41.44 -32.56
CA LYS A 319 2.86 41.72 -33.97
C LYS A 319 1.36 41.80 -34.22
N GLN A 320 0.51 41.19 -33.39
CA GLN A 320 -0.95 41.29 -33.50
C GLN A 320 -1.53 42.59 -32.90
N LYS A 321 -0.79 43.29 -32.02
CA LYS A 321 -1.26 44.53 -31.39
C LYS A 321 -0.96 45.82 -32.17
N GLU A 322 -0.24 45.75 -33.30
CA GLU A 322 0.14 46.92 -34.10
C GLU A 322 -0.72 47.16 -35.36
N GLN A 323 -1.92 46.59 -35.46
CA GLN A 323 -2.86 46.99 -36.52
C GLN A 323 -3.69 48.23 -36.09
N PRO A 324 -3.72 49.32 -36.88
CA PRO A 324 -4.45 50.53 -36.50
C PRO A 324 -5.96 50.38 -36.71
N GLU A 325 -6.73 50.77 -35.69
CA GLU A 325 -8.20 50.84 -35.67
C GLU A 325 -8.76 51.81 -36.72
N MET A 326 -9.69 51.35 -37.56
CA MET A 326 -10.59 52.21 -38.34
C MET A 326 -11.84 52.57 -37.53
N LYS A 327 -12.15 53.87 -37.46
CA LYS A 327 -13.29 54.47 -36.71
C LYS A 327 -14.66 54.25 -37.37
N PRO A 328 -15.78 54.41 -36.62
CA PRO A 328 -17.08 53.83 -36.96
C PRO A 328 -18.11 54.81 -37.57
N GLY A 329 -18.98 54.27 -38.43
CA GLY A 329 -20.43 54.53 -38.53
C GLY A 329 -20.95 55.74 -39.32
N ALA A 330 -21.78 55.48 -40.35
CA ALA A 330 -23.05 56.18 -40.65
C ALA A 330 -23.77 55.60 -41.90
N GLU A 331 -24.96 55.01 -41.72
CA GLU A 331 -26.16 54.99 -42.62
C GLU A 331 -27.11 53.88 -42.14
N LYS A 332 -28.16 54.17 -41.37
CA LYS A 332 -29.53 54.60 -41.73
C LYS A 332 -30.37 53.59 -42.55
N ASP A 333 -31.48 53.22 -41.91
CA ASP A 333 -32.82 52.89 -42.43
C ASP A 333 -32.98 51.89 -43.57
N SER A 334 -33.59 50.74 -43.27
CA SER A 334 -34.92 50.39 -43.82
C SER A 334 -35.40 49.01 -43.33
N ASN A 335 -36.69 48.97 -43.01
CA ASN A 335 -37.57 47.79 -42.87
C ASN A 335 -37.58 47.01 -41.55
N ARG A 336 -38.32 47.64 -40.64
CA ARG A 336 -39.20 47.06 -39.62
C ARG A 336 -40.45 46.41 -40.28
N GLU A 337 -41.12 45.54 -39.53
CA GLU A 337 -42.34 44.74 -39.82
C GLU A 337 -42.04 43.31 -40.32
N MET A 338 -42.46 42.22 -39.68
CA MET A 338 -43.67 41.97 -38.90
C MET A 338 -43.42 41.12 -37.65
N LEU A 339 -44.17 41.45 -36.60
CA LEU A 339 -44.25 40.76 -35.32
C LEU A 339 -45.64 40.09 -35.18
N TYR A 340 -45.65 38.99 -34.43
CA TYR A 340 -46.78 38.37 -33.72
C TYR A 340 -47.81 37.50 -34.47
N ALA A 341 -47.65 36.20 -34.21
CA ALA A 341 -48.61 35.29 -33.56
C ALA A 341 -50.06 35.17 -34.06
N SER A 342 -50.54 33.93 -34.21
CA SER A 342 -51.51 33.32 -33.27
C SER A 342 -52.16 32.04 -33.84
N ARG A 343 -52.32 31.03 -32.95
CA ARG A 343 -53.40 30.01 -32.90
C ARG A 343 -53.45 28.94 -34.02
N ARG A 344 -53.18 27.68 -33.66
CA ARG A 344 -54.09 26.62 -33.14
C ARG A 344 -54.89 25.90 -34.24
N THR A 345 -54.82 24.57 -34.15
CA THR A 345 -55.76 23.52 -34.64
C THR A 345 -55.92 23.34 -36.16
N ARG A 346 -55.35 22.27 -36.70
CA ARG A 346 -56.03 20.96 -36.83
C ARG A 346 -55.02 19.84 -37.03
#